data_AF-A0A8T4IEX8-F1
#
_entry.id   AF-A0A8T4IEX8-F1
#
_cell.length_a   1.000
_cell.length_b   1.000
_cell.length_c   1.000
_cell.angle_alpha   90.00
_cell.angle_beta   90.00
_cell.angle_gamma   90.00
#
_symmetry.space_group_name_H-M   'P 1'
#
loop_
_entity.id
_entity.type
_entity.pdbx_description
1 polymer ?
#
loop_
_entity_poly.entity_id
_entity_poly.type
_entity_poly.pdbx_seq_one_letter_code
_entity_poly.pdbx_strand_id
1 'polypeptide(L)' 'PRIASAPLPELLASVNGEIVVLEDRDDPNLFGGIVDRPGRILFAMPPRRPAGERERWVRVLLAHREG' A
#
# COMPACT_ATOMS: atom_id res chain seq x y z
N PRO A 1 0.37 -9.32 15.29
CA PRO A 1 0.82 -7.95 14.96
C PRO A 1 -0.33 -7.10 14.40
N ARG A 2 -0.47 -5.83 14.83
CA ARG A 2 -1.56 -4.92 14.40
C ARG A 2 -1.72 -4.85 12.88
N ILE A 3 -0.60 -4.81 12.15
CA ILE A 3 -0.55 -4.77 10.67
C ILE A 3 -1.24 -5.99 10.02
N ALA A 4 -1.25 -7.14 10.67
CA ALA A 4 -1.84 -8.36 10.10
C ALA A 4 -3.36 -8.45 10.30
N SER A 5 -3.89 -7.85 11.36
CA SER A 5 -5.28 -8.08 11.81
C SER A 5 -6.18 -6.85 11.76
N ALA A 6 -5.63 -5.64 11.80
CA ALA A 6 -6.45 -4.42 11.75
C ALA A 6 -7.09 -4.23 10.36
N PRO A 7 -8.30 -3.63 10.26
CA PRO A 7 -8.89 -3.23 9.00
C PRO A 7 -7.97 -2.30 8.20
N LEU A 8 -7.90 -2.50 6.88
CA LEU A 8 -7.06 -1.70 5.99
C LEU A 8 -7.31 -0.17 6.12
N PRO A 9 -8.56 0.33 6.20
CA PRO A 9 -8.82 1.76 6.37
C PRO A 9 -8.19 2.35 7.65
N GLU A 10 -8.17 1.58 8.76
CA GLU A 10 -7.57 2.02 10.02
C GLU A 10 -6.05 2.09 9.93
N LEU A 11 -5.43 1.14 9.22
CA LEU A 11 -4.00 1.15 8.98
C LEU A 11 -3.60 2.38 8.16
N LEU A 12 -4.30 2.65 7.06
CA LEU A 12 -4.08 3.81 6.22
C LEU A 12 -4.25 5.11 7.01
N ALA A 13 -5.34 5.25 7.76
CA ALA A 13 -5.59 6.45 8.58
C ALA A 13 -4.44 6.71 9.57
N SER A 14 -3.89 5.66 10.20
CA SER A 14 -2.83 5.81 11.20
C SER A 14 -1.49 6.31 10.66
N VAL A 15 -1.28 6.24 9.35
CA VAL A 15 -0.06 6.74 8.68
C VAL A 15 -0.34 7.89 7.71
N ASN A 16 -1.55 8.47 7.76
CA ASN A 16 -2.06 9.39 6.74
C ASN A 16 -1.79 8.87 5.31
N GLY A 17 -2.15 7.60 5.10
CA GLY A 17 -1.84 6.81 3.94
C GLY A 17 -2.96 6.78 2.89
N GLU A 18 -2.58 6.69 1.62
CA GLU A 18 -3.50 6.58 0.49
C GLU A 18 -3.00 5.50 -0.48
N ILE A 19 -3.92 4.71 -1.06
CA ILE A 19 -3.58 3.79 -2.14
C ILE A 19 -3.78 4.49 -3.47
N VAL A 20 -2.73 4.60 -4.27
CA VAL A 20 -2.76 5.24 -5.59
C VAL A 20 -2.54 4.18 -6.67
N VAL A 21 -3.41 4.17 -7.67
CA VAL A 21 -3.27 3.28 -8.82
C VAL A 21 -2.42 3.95 -9.90
N LEU A 22 -1.41 3.26 -10.38
CA LEU A 22 -0.51 3.72 -11.44
C LEU A 22 -1.05 3.30 -12.81
N GLU A 23 -2.06 4.00 -13.31
CA GLU A 23 -2.79 3.60 -14.54
C GLU A 23 -1.87 3.40 -15.76
N ASP A 24 -0.84 4.25 -15.91
CA ASP A 24 0.11 4.19 -17.03
C ASP A 24 1.26 3.18 -16.85
N ARG A 25 1.30 2.45 -15.74
CA ARG A 25 2.33 1.43 -15.47
C ARG A 25 1.74 0.06 -15.19
N ASP A 26 1.65 -0.71 -16.25
CA ASP A 26 1.30 -2.13 -16.23
C ASP A 26 2.56 -3.01 -16.32
N ASP A 27 3.43 -2.90 -15.31
CA ASP A 27 4.60 -3.78 -15.19
C ASP A 27 4.22 -5.02 -14.34
N PRO A 28 4.29 -6.24 -14.90
CA PRO A 28 3.92 -7.46 -14.18
C PRO A 28 4.85 -7.76 -12.99
N ASN A 29 6.07 -7.22 -12.98
CA ASN A 29 7.04 -7.37 -11.90
C ASN A 29 6.89 -6.28 -10.82
N LEU A 30 6.12 -5.23 -11.11
CA LEU A 30 5.76 -4.24 -10.10
C LEU A 30 4.59 -4.80 -9.28
N PHE A 31 4.80 -4.88 -7.98
CA PHE A 31 3.76 -5.30 -7.04
C PHE A 31 3.18 -4.11 -6.27
N GLY A 32 4.05 -3.16 -5.92
CA GLY A 32 3.70 -1.91 -5.29
C GLY A 32 4.94 -1.20 -4.75
N GLY A 33 4.77 0.03 -4.30
CA GLY A 33 5.82 0.82 -3.67
C GLY A 33 5.29 1.83 -2.67
N ILE A 34 6.15 2.24 -1.75
CA ILE A 34 5.90 3.37 -0.85
C ILE A 34 6.50 4.63 -1.46
N VAL A 35 5.73 5.71 -1.46
CA VAL A 35 6.23 7.06 -1.73
C VAL A 35 5.93 7.92 -0.51
N ASP A 36 6.97 8.27 0.23
CA ASP A 36 6.87 9.24 1.32
C ASP A 36 6.74 10.65 0.75
N ARG A 37 5.71 11.37 1.18
CA ARG A 37 5.48 12.78 0.88
C ARG A 37 5.41 13.56 2.20
N PRO A 38 5.68 14.88 2.20
CA PRO A 38 5.52 15.68 3.40
C PRO A 38 4.10 15.52 3.98
N GLY A 39 4.01 14.90 5.15
CA GLY A 39 2.77 14.68 5.87
C GLY A 39 1.87 13.56 5.37
N ARG A 40 2.21 12.78 4.34
CA ARG A 40 1.37 11.66 3.85
C ARG A 40 2.18 10.53 3.23
N ILE A 41 1.62 9.32 3.19
CA ILE A 41 2.24 8.15 2.55
C ILE A 41 1.38 7.68 1.39
N LEU A 42 2.00 7.43 0.23
CA LEU A 42 1.30 6.83 -0.90
C LEU A 42 1.75 5.37 -1.08
N PHE A 43 0.78 4.48 -1.15
CA PHE A 43 0.96 3.08 -1.56
C PHE A 43 0.61 2.97 -3.04
N ALA A 44 1.62 3.10 -3.89
CA ALA A 44 1.47 3.07 -5.33
C ALA A 44 1.39 1.63 -5.83
N MET A 45 0.37 1.29 -6.62
CA MET A 45 0.09 -0.08 -7.08
C MET A 45 -0.28 -0.09 -8.57
N PRO A 46 0.07 -1.12 -9.35
CA PRO A 46 -0.39 -1.25 -10.74
C PRO A 46 -1.90 -1.59 -10.81
N PRO A 47 -2.57 -1.27 -11.94
CA PRO A 47 -4.02 -1.32 -12.06
C PRO A 47 -4.61 -2.74 -12.03
N ARG A 48 -3.85 -3.75 -12.48
CA ARG A 48 -4.35 -5.12 -12.65
C ARG A 48 -4.30 -6.00 -11.41
N ARG A 49 -4.17 -5.42 -10.21
CA ARG A 49 -4.10 -6.19 -8.95
C ARG A 49 -5.48 -6.36 -8.30
N PRO A 50 -5.94 -7.59 -8.05
CA PRO A 50 -7.16 -7.84 -7.28
C PRO A 50 -7.14 -7.14 -5.93
N ALA A 51 -8.32 -6.80 -5.39
CA ALA A 51 -8.44 -6.04 -4.14
C ALA A 51 -7.71 -6.71 -2.96
N GLY A 52 -7.86 -8.04 -2.81
CA GLY A 52 -7.17 -8.79 -1.74
C GLY A 52 -5.65 -8.82 -1.90
N GLU A 53 -5.14 -8.80 -3.13
CA GLU A 53 -3.70 -8.73 -3.39
C GLU A 53 -3.16 -7.34 -3.08
N ARG A 54 -3.90 -6.27 -3.45
CA ARG A 54 -3.55 -4.90 -3.10
C ARG A 54 -3.47 -4.72 -1.58
N GLU A 55 -4.47 -5.19 -0.85
CA GLU A 55 -4.46 -5.12 0.61
C GLU A 55 -3.24 -5.85 1.20
N ARG A 56 -2.98 -7.07 0.72
CA ARG A 56 -1.80 -7.84 1.16
C ARG A 56 -0.50 -7.06 0.96
N TRP A 57 -0.33 -6.42 -0.20
CA TRP A 57 0.88 -5.64 -0.48
C TRP A 57 0.99 -4.38 0.37
N VAL A 58 -0.11 -3.66 0.61
CA VAL A 58 -0.09 -2.53 1.56
C VAL A 58 0.40 -2.99 2.94
N ARG A 59 -0.10 -4.13 3.44
CA ARG A 59 0.33 -4.69 4.73
C ARG A 59 1.81 -5.06 4.73
N VAL A 60 2.31 -5.70 3.67
CA VAL A 60 3.75 -6.05 3.54
C VAL A 60 4.63 -4.80 3.52
N LEU A 61 4.25 -3.79 2.74
CA LEU A 61 4.98 -2.53 2.64
C LEU A 61 4.98 -1.76 3.97
N LEU A 62 3.83 -1.73 4.67
CA LEU A 62 3.72 -1.12 5.98
C LEU A 62 4.58 -1.85 7.02
N ALA A 63 4.57 -3.18 7.02
CA ALA A 63 5.44 -3.98 7.89
C ALA A 63 6.92 -3.70 7.61
N HIS A 64 7.33 -3.72 6.34
CA HIS A 64 8.71 -3.42 5.97
C HIS A 64 9.20 -2.06 6.45
N ARG A 65 8.30 -1.05 6.46
CA ARG A 65 8.59 0.29 6.97
C ARG A 65 8.71 0.33 8.51
N GLU A 66 7.89 -0.45 9.21
CA GLU A 66 7.85 -0.44 10.69
C GLU A 66 8.91 -1.34 11.35
N GLY A 67 9.47 -2.32 10.63
CA GLY A 67 10.50 -3.25 11.10
C GLY A 67 9.95 -4.63 11.42
#